data_AF-A0A951F7E1-F1
#
_entry.id   AF-A0A951F7E1-F1
#
_cell.length_a   1.000
_cell.length_b   1.000
_cell.length_c   1.000
_cell.angle_alpha   90.00
_cell.angle_beta   90.00
_cell.angle_gamma   90.00
#
_symmetry.space_group_name_H-M   'P 1'
#
loop_
_entity.id
_entity.type
_entity.pdbx_description
1 polymer ?
#
loop_
_entity_poly.entity_id
_entity_poly.type
_entity_poly.pdbx_seq_one_letter_code
_entity_poly.pdbx_strand_id
1 'polypeptide(L)'
;MPNPALLEFARTPENPTIRYKRKHIPTPAIDQAIHDAYQKQRRGDRNALHEVSKKIGWTRSAVCKRGAELGITRTKERRWSAVEEELIERFGHLAPSGIRRQLARAGFSRSVSAIQMRLNRNRIKQNLCGYSANSLANALGVDVHKILIWIKRGLLSAERRGTDRTQSQGGDTWWISDRAVKRFVFRAPEEIDLARVEKIWFLDLLTGGKIGVQRLCA
;
A
#
# COMPACT_ATOMS: atom_id res chain seq x y z
N MET A 1 -62.55 -6.39 -60.75
CA MET A 1 -63.12 -6.49 -59.39
C MET A 1 -62.05 -7.03 -58.44
N PRO A 2 -61.63 -6.27 -57.42
CA PRO A 2 -60.59 -6.67 -56.46
C PRO A 2 -61.17 -7.23 -55.13
N ASN A 3 -60.25 -7.84 -54.35
CA ASN A 3 -60.26 -8.22 -52.92
C ASN A 3 -60.74 -9.65 -52.59
N PRO A 4 -60.14 -10.41 -51.63
CA PRO A 4 -59.70 -9.94 -50.30
C PRO A 4 -58.44 -10.59 -49.67
N ALA A 5 -57.60 -9.80 -48.97
CA ALA A 5 -57.06 -10.16 -47.64
C ALA A 5 -56.08 -9.09 -47.13
N LEU A 6 -56.49 -8.39 -46.08
CA LEU A 6 -55.67 -7.58 -45.18
C LEU A 6 -55.01 -8.48 -44.10
N LEU A 7 -53.98 -7.93 -43.43
CA LEU A 7 -53.15 -8.46 -42.32
C LEU A 7 -51.85 -9.14 -42.83
N GLU A 8 -50.62 -8.89 -42.35
CA GLU A 8 -50.13 -8.14 -41.19
C GLU A 8 -48.58 -8.09 -41.23
N PHE A 9 -48.01 -7.11 -40.53
CA PHE A 9 -46.63 -7.01 -40.00
C PHE A 9 -45.40 -6.85 -40.91
N ALA A 10 -44.85 -5.64 -40.84
CA ALA A 10 -43.40 -5.39 -40.95
C ALA A 10 -42.60 -6.17 -39.89
N ARG A 11 -41.43 -6.72 -40.27
CA ARG A 11 -40.25 -6.98 -39.40
C ARG A 11 -39.02 -7.37 -40.24
N THR A 12 -38.16 -6.38 -40.54
CA THR A 12 -36.76 -6.20 -40.10
C THR A 12 -35.69 -7.00 -40.87
N PRO A 13 -34.61 -6.34 -41.35
CA PRO A 13 -33.47 -7.03 -41.99
C PRO A 13 -32.63 -7.78 -40.95
N GLU A 14 -32.28 -9.03 -41.27
CA GLU A 14 -31.40 -9.87 -40.46
C GLU A 14 -29.93 -9.40 -40.51
N ASN A 15 -29.34 -9.08 -39.35
CA ASN A 15 -27.92 -9.25 -39.01
C ASN A 15 -27.78 -9.06 -37.48
N PRO A 16 -26.91 -9.77 -36.71
CA PRO A 16 -25.46 -9.87 -36.98
C PRO A 16 -24.75 -11.20 -36.63
N THR A 17 -23.73 -11.54 -37.42
CA THR A 17 -22.50 -12.33 -37.07
C THR A 17 -22.52 -13.16 -35.77
N ILE A 18 -22.90 -14.44 -35.86
CA ILE A 18 -22.63 -15.42 -34.79
C ILE A 18 -21.14 -15.76 -34.82
N ARG A 19 -20.33 -15.14 -33.94
CA ARG A 19 -18.95 -15.58 -33.69
C ARG A 19 -18.98 -16.88 -32.88
N TYR A 20 -18.86 -18.03 -33.54
CA TYR A 20 -18.64 -19.30 -32.86
C TYR A 20 -17.43 -19.20 -31.92
N LYS A 21 -17.62 -19.49 -30.62
CA LYS A 21 -16.53 -19.56 -29.64
C LYS A 21 -15.56 -20.65 -30.10
N ARG A 22 -14.38 -20.27 -30.61
CA ARG A 22 -13.29 -21.23 -30.85
C ARG A 22 -12.97 -21.95 -29.53
N LYS A 23 -13.16 -23.27 -29.51
CA LYS A 23 -12.82 -24.10 -28.35
C LYS A 23 -11.29 -24.21 -28.29
N HIS A 24 -10.69 -23.72 -27.22
CA HIS A 24 -9.26 -23.88 -26.96
C HIS A 24 -9.02 -25.31 -26.47
N ILE A 25 -8.34 -26.13 -27.29
CA ILE A 25 -8.04 -27.53 -26.97
C ILE A 25 -6.61 -27.59 -26.42
N PRO A 26 -6.42 -27.80 -25.10
CA PRO A 26 -5.09 -27.89 -24.51
C PRO A 26 -4.38 -29.17 -24.97
N THR A 27 -3.09 -29.05 -25.26
CA THR A 27 -2.18 -30.18 -25.53
C THR A 27 -0.92 -30.00 -24.69
N PRO A 28 -0.17 -31.08 -24.39
CA PRO A 28 1.07 -30.98 -23.61
C PRO A 28 2.08 -29.99 -24.20
N ALA A 29 2.19 -29.92 -25.54
CA ALA A 29 3.06 -28.97 -26.22
C ALA A 29 2.62 -27.50 -26.02
N ILE A 30 1.31 -27.25 -25.99
CA ILE A 30 0.76 -25.91 -25.68
C ILE A 30 1.02 -25.56 -24.22
N ASP A 31 0.80 -26.49 -23.30
CA ASP A 31 1.02 -26.27 -21.87
C ASP A 31 2.50 -25.96 -21.58
N GLN A 32 3.44 -26.65 -22.25
CA GLN A 32 4.86 -26.34 -22.16
C GLN A 32 5.20 -24.95 -22.72
N ALA A 33 4.64 -24.58 -23.88
CA ALA A 33 4.85 -23.25 -24.45
C ALA A 33 4.33 -22.12 -23.53
N ILE A 34 3.20 -22.35 -22.85
CA ILE A 34 2.66 -21.44 -21.84
C ILE A 34 3.62 -21.36 -20.65
N HIS A 35 4.12 -22.49 -20.15
CA HIS A 35 5.08 -22.53 -19.05
C HIS A 35 6.35 -21.74 -19.35
N ASP A 36 6.94 -21.93 -20.52
CA ASP A 36 8.15 -21.21 -20.95
C ASP A 36 7.91 -19.70 -21.08
N ALA A 37 6.72 -19.31 -21.57
CA ALA A 37 6.33 -17.91 -21.65
C ALA A 37 6.23 -17.24 -20.26
N TYR A 38 5.67 -17.95 -19.27
CA TYR A 38 5.67 -17.47 -17.87
C TYR A 38 7.07 -17.40 -17.27
N GLN A 39 7.98 -18.32 -17.62
CA GLN A 39 9.38 -18.23 -17.19
C GLN A 39 10.09 -17.00 -17.78
N LYS A 40 9.92 -16.74 -19.08
CA LYS A 40 10.46 -15.53 -19.74
C LYS A 40 9.90 -14.25 -19.14
N GLN A 41 8.60 -14.24 -18.84
CA GLN A 41 7.96 -13.11 -18.18
C GLN A 41 8.54 -12.85 -16.77
N ARG A 42 8.83 -13.92 -16.00
CA ARG A 42 9.51 -13.80 -14.69
C ARG A 42 10.93 -13.25 -14.82
N ARG A 43 11.60 -13.47 -15.96
CA ARG A 43 12.92 -12.89 -16.29
C ARG A 43 12.85 -11.45 -16.85
N GLY A 44 11.64 -10.89 -16.99
CA GLY A 44 11.43 -9.48 -17.37
C GLY A 44 10.84 -9.25 -18.76
N ASP A 45 10.61 -10.29 -19.56
CA ASP A 45 9.98 -10.14 -20.87
C ASP A 45 8.46 -9.93 -20.76
N ARG A 46 8.05 -8.66 -20.83
CA ARG A 46 6.64 -8.25 -20.74
C ARG A 46 5.78 -8.75 -21.90
N ASN A 47 6.39 -9.10 -23.04
CA ASN A 47 5.69 -9.49 -24.27
C ASN A 47 5.58 -11.02 -24.44
N ALA A 48 6.28 -11.82 -23.63
CA ALA A 48 6.30 -13.27 -23.75
C ALA A 48 4.91 -13.94 -23.83
N LEU A 49 3.94 -13.48 -23.04
CA LEU A 49 2.56 -14.00 -23.08
C LEU A 49 1.78 -13.58 -24.33
N HIS A 50 2.12 -12.45 -24.93
CA HIS A 50 1.52 -11.98 -26.18
C HIS A 50 2.06 -12.76 -27.36
N GLU A 51 3.38 -12.99 -27.39
CA GLU A 51 4.04 -13.75 -28.45
C GLU A 51 3.60 -15.22 -28.44
N VAL A 52 3.48 -15.85 -27.27
CA VAL A 52 2.95 -17.23 -27.21
C VAL A 52 1.49 -17.27 -27.65
N SER A 53 0.67 -16.27 -27.29
CA SER A 53 -0.74 -16.17 -27.69
C SER A 53 -0.89 -16.12 -29.22
N LYS A 54 -0.07 -15.32 -29.91
CA LYS A 54 -0.02 -15.31 -31.38
C LYS A 54 0.42 -16.64 -31.95
N LYS A 55 1.51 -17.22 -31.40
CA LYS A 55 2.11 -18.47 -31.90
C LYS A 55 1.15 -19.66 -31.86
N ILE A 56 0.38 -19.80 -30.78
CA ILE A 56 -0.55 -20.93 -30.60
C ILE A 56 -1.98 -20.62 -31.10
N GLY A 57 -2.24 -19.41 -31.58
CA GLY A 57 -3.55 -18.98 -32.07
C GLY A 57 -4.63 -18.83 -30.99
N TRP A 58 -4.24 -18.71 -29.72
CA TRP A 58 -5.17 -18.53 -28.60
C TRP A 58 -5.31 -17.06 -28.25
N THR A 59 -6.45 -16.68 -27.68
CA THR A 59 -6.57 -15.35 -27.08
C THR A 59 -5.70 -15.26 -25.84
N ARG A 60 -5.15 -14.07 -25.55
CA ARG A 60 -4.37 -13.84 -24.33
C ARG A 60 -5.12 -14.24 -23.06
N SER A 61 -6.44 -14.03 -23.03
CA SER A 61 -7.30 -14.44 -21.92
C SER A 61 -7.31 -15.96 -21.71
N ALA A 62 -7.39 -16.74 -22.80
CA ALA A 62 -7.33 -18.20 -22.73
C ALA A 62 -5.97 -18.72 -22.26
N VAL A 63 -4.88 -18.08 -22.69
CA VAL A 63 -3.52 -18.38 -22.20
C VAL A 63 -3.41 -18.12 -20.69
N CYS A 64 -3.87 -16.96 -20.22
CA CYS A 64 -3.86 -16.64 -18.80
C CYS A 64 -4.74 -17.60 -17.99
N LYS A 65 -5.92 -17.96 -18.50
CA LYS A 65 -6.81 -18.92 -17.85
C LYS A 65 -6.14 -20.28 -17.72
N ARG A 66 -5.53 -20.78 -18.80
CA ARG A 66 -4.82 -22.07 -18.79
C ARG A 66 -3.61 -22.02 -17.86
N GLY A 67 -2.83 -20.93 -17.88
CA GLY A 67 -1.72 -20.73 -16.94
C GLY A 67 -2.17 -20.66 -15.47
N ALA A 68 -3.42 -20.28 -15.18
CA ALA A 68 -4.00 -20.35 -13.84
C ALA A 68 -4.43 -21.78 -13.48
N GLU A 69 -5.06 -22.51 -14.41
CA GLU A 69 -5.40 -23.94 -14.26
C GLU A 69 -4.15 -24.82 -14.02
N LEU A 70 -3.04 -24.50 -14.68
CA LEU A 70 -1.74 -25.16 -14.50
C LEU A 70 -1.01 -24.74 -13.21
N GLY A 71 -1.54 -23.79 -12.44
CA GLY A 71 -0.92 -23.31 -11.20
C GLY A 71 0.36 -22.47 -11.40
N ILE A 72 0.67 -22.05 -12.63
CA ILE A 72 1.91 -21.30 -12.97
C ILE A 72 1.74 -19.79 -12.70
N THR A 73 0.49 -19.32 -12.79
CA THR A 73 0.15 -17.91 -12.54
C THR A 73 0.40 -17.54 -11.09
N ARG A 74 0.93 -16.33 -10.87
CA ARG A 74 1.04 -15.77 -9.53
C ARG A 74 -0.35 -15.70 -8.88
N THR A 75 -0.52 -16.41 -7.77
CA THR A 75 -1.73 -16.29 -6.95
C THR A 75 -1.82 -14.87 -6.39
N LYS A 76 -2.94 -14.19 -6.65
CA LYS A 76 -3.21 -12.86 -6.06
C LYS A 76 -3.29 -13.02 -4.54
N GLU A 77 -2.62 -12.14 -3.81
CA GLU A 77 -2.70 -12.15 -2.35
C GLU A 77 -4.16 -12.06 -1.90
N ARG A 78 -4.53 -12.80 -0.85
CA ARG A 78 -5.87 -12.77 -0.26
C ARG A 78 -6.25 -11.33 0.10
N ARG A 79 -7.54 -10.99 0.07
CA ARG A 79 -8.02 -9.70 0.59
C ARG A 79 -7.63 -9.56 2.06
N TRP A 80 -7.43 -8.33 2.53
CA TRP A 80 -7.22 -8.04 3.95
C TRP A 80 -8.54 -8.27 4.69
N SER A 81 -8.49 -8.97 5.82
CA SER A 81 -9.62 -9.13 6.74
C SER A 81 -9.67 -7.99 7.75
N ALA A 82 -10.84 -7.76 8.36
CA ALA A 82 -11.01 -6.74 9.39
C ALA A 82 -10.08 -6.96 10.60
N VAL A 83 -9.86 -8.22 10.99
CA VAL A 83 -8.92 -8.58 12.08
C VAL A 83 -7.48 -8.22 11.73
N GLU A 84 -7.06 -8.48 10.49
CA GLU A 84 -5.72 -8.08 10.03
C GLU A 84 -5.56 -6.55 9.98
N GLU A 85 -6.63 -5.83 9.63
CA GLU A 85 -6.62 -4.37 9.62
C GLU A 85 -6.47 -3.80 11.03
N GLU A 86 -7.22 -4.30 12.00
CA GLU A 86 -7.11 -3.90 13.40
C GLU A 86 -5.69 -4.17 13.94
N LEU A 87 -5.09 -5.31 13.61
CA LEU A 87 -3.72 -5.63 14.00
C LEU A 87 -2.70 -4.66 13.39
N ILE A 88 -2.88 -4.27 12.12
CA ILE A 88 -2.01 -3.28 11.48
C ILE A 88 -2.17 -1.90 12.10
N GLU A 89 -3.39 -1.50 12.45
CA GLU A 89 -3.63 -0.23 13.13
C GLU A 89 -2.99 -0.23 14.53
N ARG A 90 -3.22 -1.28 15.31
CA ARG A 90 -2.68 -1.44 16.67
C ARG A 90 -1.14 -1.46 16.68
N PHE A 91 -0.52 -2.17 15.75
CA PHE A 91 0.93 -2.36 15.69
C PHE A 91 1.64 -1.48 14.66
N GLY A 92 0.95 -0.48 14.08
CA GLY A 92 1.49 0.30 12.97
C GLY A 92 2.81 1.03 13.30
N HIS A 93 3.06 1.29 14.60
CA HIS A 93 4.28 1.93 15.12
C HIS A 93 5.54 1.09 14.87
N LEU A 94 5.40 -0.22 14.73
CA LEU A 94 6.51 -1.14 14.53
C LEU A 94 7.03 -1.11 13.09
N ALA A 95 8.27 -1.56 12.90
CA ALA A 95 8.77 -1.88 11.57
C ALA A 95 7.90 -2.96 10.89
N PRO A 96 7.79 -2.97 9.55
CA PRO A 96 7.01 -3.98 8.82
C PRO A 96 7.39 -5.43 9.15
N SER A 97 8.66 -5.70 9.50
CA SER A 97 9.15 -6.99 9.99
C SER A 97 8.58 -7.35 11.38
N GLY A 98 8.41 -6.37 12.26
CA GLY A 98 7.74 -6.50 13.56
C GLY A 98 6.24 -6.74 13.43
N ILE A 99 5.56 -5.99 12.56
CA ILE A 99 4.12 -6.18 12.27
C ILE A 99 3.88 -7.59 11.69
N ARG A 100 4.76 -8.07 10.80
CA ARG A 100 4.70 -9.44 10.29
C ARG A 100 4.74 -10.48 11.41
N ARG A 101 5.57 -10.26 12.44
CA ARG A 101 5.67 -11.17 13.60
C ARG A 101 4.37 -11.19 14.41
N GLN A 102 3.72 -10.03 14.57
CA GLN A 102 2.43 -9.95 15.27
C GLN A 102 1.30 -10.60 14.47
N LEU A 103 1.25 -10.36 13.16
CA LEU A 103 0.31 -11.04 12.27
C LEU A 103 0.52 -12.57 12.30
N ALA A 104 1.78 -13.04 12.30
CA ALA A 104 2.09 -14.47 12.39
C ALA A 104 1.61 -15.10 13.70
N ARG A 105 1.75 -14.40 14.84
CA ARG A 105 1.21 -14.84 16.13
C ARG A 105 -0.31 -14.94 16.13
N ALA A 106 -0.99 -14.09 15.36
CA ALA A 106 -2.43 -14.14 15.18
C ALA A 106 -2.88 -15.13 14.06
N GLY A 107 -1.96 -15.94 13.52
CA GLY A 107 -2.26 -16.94 12.49
C GLY A 107 -2.28 -16.41 11.05
N PHE A 108 -1.90 -15.16 10.82
CA PHE A 108 -1.86 -14.54 9.49
C PHE A 108 -0.45 -14.56 8.89
N SER A 109 -0.35 -14.95 7.62
CA SER A 109 0.91 -14.90 6.87
C SER A 109 0.83 -13.84 5.78
N ARG A 110 1.58 -12.74 5.97
CA ARG A 110 1.68 -11.63 5.01
C ARG A 110 3.13 -11.31 4.72
N SER A 111 3.41 -10.94 3.47
CA SER A 111 4.74 -10.48 3.07
C SER A 111 5.02 -9.09 3.66
N VAL A 112 6.31 -8.79 3.91
CA VAL A 112 6.74 -7.47 4.41
C VAL A 112 6.32 -6.37 3.42
N SER A 113 6.43 -6.62 2.12
CA SER A 113 6.00 -5.69 1.07
C SER A 113 4.49 -5.46 1.06
N ALA A 114 3.67 -6.48 1.31
CA ALA A 114 2.22 -6.34 1.42
C ALA A 114 1.82 -5.47 2.61
N ILE A 115 2.46 -5.70 3.77
CA ILE A 115 2.28 -4.90 4.97
C ILE A 115 2.67 -3.44 4.71
N GLN A 116 3.82 -3.20 4.07
CA GLN A 116 4.27 -1.85 3.74
C GLN A 116 3.30 -1.13 2.79
N MET A 117 2.82 -1.80 1.74
CA MET A 117 1.78 -1.25 0.86
C MET A 117 0.50 -0.94 1.62
N ARG A 118 0.09 -1.80 2.56
CA ARG A 118 -1.14 -1.60 3.33
C ARG A 118 -1.01 -0.40 4.27
N LEU A 119 0.11 -0.29 4.99
CA LEU A 119 0.42 0.87 5.84
C LEU A 119 0.40 2.19 5.07
N ASN A 120 0.98 2.21 3.86
CA ASN A 120 0.99 3.40 3.02
C ASN A 120 -0.42 3.77 2.52
N ARG A 121 -1.21 2.79 2.06
CA ARG A 121 -2.58 3.00 1.57
C ARG A 121 -3.53 3.46 2.66
N ASN A 122 -3.42 2.87 3.85
CA ASN A 122 -4.26 3.23 4.99
C ASN A 122 -3.74 4.48 5.70
N ARG A 123 -2.62 5.07 5.24
CA ARG A 123 -1.96 6.21 5.88
C ARG A 123 -1.71 5.99 7.38
N ILE A 124 -1.55 4.74 7.81
CA ILE A 124 -1.39 4.39 9.23
C ILE A 124 -0.08 4.97 9.78
N LYS A 125 0.96 5.04 8.95
CA LYS A 125 2.20 5.78 9.28
C LYS A 125 2.03 7.31 9.34
N GLN A 126 0.95 7.86 8.80
CA GLN A 126 0.58 9.27 8.98
C GLN A 126 -0.27 9.45 10.26
N ASN A 127 -1.03 8.43 10.66
CA ASN A 127 -1.76 8.37 11.95
C ASN A 127 -0.88 7.99 13.15
N LEU A 128 0.37 7.59 12.90
CA LEU A 128 1.42 7.47 13.89
C LEU A 128 2.11 8.82 14.00
N CYS A 129 1.47 9.69 14.78
CA CYS A 129 1.95 11.00 15.20
C CYS A 129 3.26 10.87 15.99
N GLY A 130 4.38 10.93 15.27
CA GLY A 130 5.71 10.97 15.87
C GLY A 130 6.79 11.43 14.90
N TYR A 131 7.81 12.05 15.47
CA TYR A 131 8.91 12.66 14.76
C TYR A 131 10.15 11.75 14.78
N SER A 132 10.89 11.78 13.67
CA SER A 132 12.32 11.52 13.73
C SER A 132 13.05 12.70 14.38
N ALA A 133 14.28 12.48 14.85
CA ALA A 133 15.10 13.57 15.38
C ALA A 133 15.27 14.71 14.36
N ASN A 134 15.51 14.39 13.08
CA ASN A 134 15.66 15.39 12.02
C ASN A 134 14.36 16.16 11.73
N SER A 135 13.23 15.46 11.66
CA SER A 135 11.94 16.13 11.41
C SER A 135 11.54 17.03 12.58
N LEU A 136 11.83 16.61 13.83
CA LEU A 136 11.58 17.46 15.00
C LEU A 136 12.54 18.65 15.04
N ALA A 137 13.81 18.45 14.69
CA ALA A 137 14.81 19.51 14.60
C ALA A 137 14.35 20.60 13.62
N ASN A 138 13.89 20.19 12.42
CA ASN A 138 13.35 21.11 11.42
C ASN A 138 12.10 21.84 11.93
N ALA A 139 11.18 21.14 12.59
CA ALA A 139 9.95 21.74 13.11
C ALA A 139 10.21 22.75 14.25
N LEU A 140 11.18 22.46 15.12
CA LEU A 140 11.60 23.36 16.20
C LEU A 140 12.60 24.44 15.77
N GLY A 141 13.10 24.37 14.53
CA GLY A 141 14.12 25.29 14.02
C GLY A 141 15.48 25.15 14.72
N VAL A 142 15.81 23.95 15.24
CA VAL A 142 17.07 23.66 15.97
C VAL A 142 17.93 22.65 15.22
N ASP A 143 19.18 22.52 15.64
CA ASP A 143 20.08 21.47 15.14
C ASP A 143 19.71 20.07 15.67
N VAL A 144 19.88 19.03 14.85
CA VAL A 144 19.56 17.64 15.23
C VAL A 144 20.35 17.15 16.45
N HIS A 145 21.59 17.60 16.63
CA HIS A 145 22.39 17.27 17.80
C HIS A 145 21.76 17.80 19.10
N LYS A 146 21.06 18.93 19.04
CA LYS A 146 20.32 19.47 20.19
C LYS A 146 19.18 18.54 20.60
N ILE A 147 18.44 17.98 19.62
CA ILE A 147 17.43 16.93 19.88
C ILE A 147 18.07 15.70 20.54
N LEU A 148 19.20 15.23 20.02
CA LEU A 148 19.91 14.08 20.56
C LEU A 148 20.41 14.32 21.99
N ILE A 149 20.85 15.53 22.32
CA ILE A 149 21.23 15.94 23.67
C ILE A 149 20.03 15.90 24.60
N TRP A 150 18.87 16.42 24.20
CA TRP A 150 17.65 16.35 25.01
C TRP A 150 17.19 14.93 25.29
N ILE A 151 17.31 14.03 24.30
CA ILE A 151 17.04 12.60 24.48
C ILE A 151 18.04 12.00 25.47
N LYS A 152 19.34 12.26 25.29
CA LYS A 152 20.41 11.75 26.17
C LYS A 152 20.26 12.24 27.62
N ARG A 153 19.81 13.49 27.81
CA ARG A 153 19.54 14.10 29.13
C ARG A 153 18.21 13.65 29.74
N GLY A 154 17.39 12.89 29.02
CA GLY A 154 16.06 12.46 29.48
C GLY A 154 15.01 13.58 29.50
N LEU A 155 15.28 14.73 28.88
CA LEU A 155 14.32 15.83 28.75
C LEU A 155 13.23 15.49 27.73
N LEU A 156 13.62 14.82 26.64
CA LEU A 156 12.74 14.39 25.56
C LEU A 156 12.66 12.86 25.51
N SER A 157 11.47 12.32 25.75
CA SER A 157 11.22 10.88 25.67
C SER A 157 11.22 10.42 24.21
N ALA A 158 12.09 9.48 23.87
CA ALA A 158 12.19 8.92 22.53
C ALA A 158 12.45 7.41 22.60
N GLU A 159 11.90 6.69 21.64
CA GLU A 159 12.09 5.25 21.48
C GLU A 159 12.92 4.97 20.23
N ARG A 160 13.67 3.87 20.23
CA ARG A 160 14.37 3.41 19.02
C ARG A 160 13.35 2.72 18.10
N ARG A 161 13.25 3.16 16.84
CA ARG A 161 12.22 2.70 15.91
C ARG A 161 12.41 1.23 15.48
N GLY A 162 13.57 0.62 15.76
CA GLY A 162 13.87 -0.75 15.39
C GLY A 162 13.95 -0.92 13.87
N THR A 163 14.53 0.07 13.18
CA THR A 163 14.81 -0.02 11.75
C THR A 163 16.03 -0.92 11.52
N ASP A 164 15.93 -1.84 10.56
CA ASP A 164 17.04 -2.69 10.10
C ASP A 164 18.11 -1.90 9.31
N ARG A 165 18.28 -0.60 9.59
CA ARG A 165 19.23 0.28 8.92
C ARG A 165 20.62 0.06 9.48
N THR A 166 21.58 -0.20 8.60
CA THR A 166 23.01 -0.26 8.94
C THR A 166 23.52 1.11 9.38
N GLN A 167 24.64 1.15 10.13
CA GLN A 167 25.30 2.42 10.50
C GLN A 167 25.60 3.30 9.29
N SER A 168 25.97 2.69 8.14
CA SER A 168 26.21 3.39 6.87
C SER A 168 24.97 4.08 6.28
N GLN A 169 23.77 3.69 6.71
CA GLN A 169 22.48 4.25 6.27
C GLN A 169 21.89 5.21 7.33
N GLY A 170 22.72 5.71 8.26
CA GLY A 170 22.31 6.61 9.33
C GLY A 170 21.78 5.92 10.59
N GLY A 171 21.90 4.58 10.68
CA GLY A 171 21.54 3.80 11.86
C GLY A 171 20.05 3.82 12.23
N ASP A 172 19.74 3.34 13.43
CA ASP A 172 18.36 3.26 13.89
C ASP A 172 17.78 4.63 14.26
N THR A 173 16.68 4.99 13.60
CA THR A 173 16.05 6.30 13.73
C THR A 173 15.29 6.40 15.06
N TRP A 174 15.42 7.52 15.76
CA TRP A 174 14.59 7.82 16.93
C TRP A 174 13.14 8.03 16.52
N TRP A 175 12.23 7.57 17.36
CA TRP A 175 10.80 7.79 17.29
C TRP A 175 10.36 8.61 18.49
N ILE A 176 9.81 9.80 18.24
CA ILE A 176 9.45 10.78 19.26
C ILE A 176 7.96 11.09 19.12
N SER A 177 7.11 10.58 20.01
CA SER A 177 5.66 10.80 19.89
C SER A 177 5.27 12.27 20.09
N ASP A 178 4.16 12.71 19.49
CA ASP A 178 3.58 14.06 19.74
C ASP A 178 3.35 14.30 21.23
N ARG A 179 2.92 13.28 21.99
CA ARG A 179 2.74 13.37 23.45
C ARG A 179 4.06 13.65 24.16
N ALA A 180 5.15 13.04 23.71
CA ALA A 180 6.49 13.30 24.26
C ALA A 180 6.96 14.71 23.93
N VAL A 181 6.74 15.19 22.69
CA VAL A 181 7.07 16.56 22.30
C VAL A 181 6.25 17.58 23.09
N LYS A 182 4.94 17.40 23.20
CA LYS A 182 4.07 18.25 24.05
C LYS A 182 4.57 18.32 25.48
N ARG A 183 4.84 17.16 26.09
CA ARG A 183 5.35 17.10 27.47
C ARG A 183 6.67 17.83 27.61
N PHE A 184 7.56 17.69 26.63
CA PHE A 184 8.83 18.40 26.59
C PHE A 184 8.63 19.92 26.51
N VAL A 185 7.78 20.40 25.59
CA VAL A 185 7.43 21.83 25.44
C VAL A 185 6.91 22.42 26.75
N PHE A 186 6.05 21.70 27.48
CA PHE A 186 5.51 22.18 28.76
C PHE A 186 6.51 22.10 29.92
N ARG A 187 7.45 21.16 29.88
CA ARG A 187 8.40 20.92 30.98
C ARG A 187 9.63 21.82 30.90
N ALA A 188 10.10 22.08 29.68
CA ALA A 188 11.31 22.85 29.42
C ALA A 188 11.07 23.87 28.29
N PRO A 189 10.14 24.82 28.45
CA PRO A 189 9.85 25.83 27.43
C PRO A 189 11.08 26.69 27.10
N GLU A 190 11.99 26.90 28.05
CA GLU A 190 13.23 27.67 27.89
C GLU A 190 14.24 27.06 26.91
N GLU A 191 14.14 25.76 26.64
CA GLU A 191 15.00 25.10 25.66
C GLU A 191 14.56 25.40 24.21
N ILE A 192 13.37 25.96 24.02
CA ILE A 192 12.70 26.17 22.73
C ILE A 192 12.70 27.66 22.36
N ASP A 193 13.25 27.95 21.18
CA ASP A 193 13.16 29.29 20.59
C ASP A 193 11.89 29.42 19.74
N LEU A 194 10.84 30.00 20.32
CA LEU A 194 9.55 30.18 19.65
C LEU A 194 9.62 31.06 18.39
N ALA A 195 10.67 31.87 18.21
CA ALA A 195 10.83 32.68 17.00
C ALA A 195 11.24 31.83 15.78
N ARG A 196 11.91 30.70 16.02
CA ARG A 196 12.44 29.80 14.98
C ARG A 196 11.56 28.60 14.68
N VAL A 197 10.62 28.31 15.58
CA VAL A 197 9.68 27.20 15.46
C VAL A 197 8.73 27.42 14.27
N GLU A 198 8.41 26.36 13.55
CA GLU A 198 7.34 26.38 12.54
C GLU A 198 5.99 26.59 13.24
N LYS A 199 5.42 27.78 13.04
CA LYS A 199 4.31 28.30 13.84
C LYS A 199 3.03 27.50 13.68
N ILE A 200 2.70 27.08 12.45
CA ILE A 200 1.45 26.36 12.18
C ILE A 200 1.52 24.97 12.81
N TRP A 201 2.62 24.26 12.60
CA TRP A 201 2.91 22.99 13.24
C TRP A 201 2.88 23.09 14.77
N PHE A 202 3.47 24.12 15.36
CA PHE A 202 3.52 24.24 16.82
C PHE A 202 2.14 24.47 17.42
N LEU A 203 1.34 25.31 16.77
CA LEU A 203 -0.03 25.52 17.20
C LEU A 203 -0.88 24.25 16.95
N ASP A 204 -0.64 23.51 15.87
CA ASP A 204 -1.32 22.24 15.58
C ASP A 204 -0.96 21.16 16.60
N LEU A 205 0.31 21.09 16.98
CA LEU A 205 0.80 20.30 18.09
C LEU A 205 0.01 20.68 19.33
N LEU A 206 0.08 21.92 19.82
CA LEU A 206 -0.59 22.32 21.07
C LEU A 206 -2.10 22.07 21.07
N THR A 207 -2.79 22.32 19.96
CA THR A 207 -4.24 22.13 19.83
C THR A 207 -4.67 20.70 19.54
N GLY A 208 -3.73 19.83 19.15
CA GLY A 208 -3.98 18.44 18.79
C GLY A 208 -4.71 18.28 17.47
N GLY A 209 -4.28 18.98 16.41
CA GLY A 209 -4.87 18.78 15.07
C GLY A 209 -6.03 19.73 14.73
N LYS A 210 -6.31 20.74 15.57
CA LYS A 210 -7.56 21.53 15.48
C LYS A 210 -7.44 22.81 14.66
N ILE A 211 -6.28 23.07 14.06
CA ILE A 211 -6.05 24.29 13.29
C ILE A 211 -6.38 24.03 11.83
N GLY A 212 -7.34 24.79 11.31
CA GLY A 212 -7.90 24.61 9.96
C GLY A 212 -9.21 23.83 9.90
N VAL A 213 -9.68 23.23 11.00
CA VAL A 213 -11.05 22.71 11.11
C VAL A 213 -11.96 23.87 11.52
N GLN A 214 -12.41 24.64 10.51
CA GLN A 214 -13.55 25.52 10.72
C GLN A 214 -14.69 24.70 11.33
N ARG A 215 -15.29 25.25 12.38
CA ARG A 215 -16.57 24.80 12.92
C ARG A 215 -17.57 24.65 11.76
N LEU A 216 -17.79 23.43 11.30
CA LEU A 216 -19.01 23.05 10.60
C LEU A 216 -19.77 22.17 11.57
N CYS A 217 -20.68 22.82 12.30
CA CYS A 217 -21.92 22.32 12.89
C CYS A 217 -22.45 23.45 13.79
N ALA A 218 -23.20 24.36 13.18
CA ALA A 218 -24.47 24.80 13.75
C ALA A 218 -25.53 23.79 13.27
#